data_AF-K1R6Z4-F1
#
_entry.id   AF-K1R6Z4-F1
#
_cell.length_a   1.000
_cell.length_b   1.000
_cell.length_c   1.000
_cell.angle_alpha   90.00
_cell.angle_beta   90.00
_cell.angle_gamma   90.00
#
_symmetry.space_group_name_H-M   'P 1'
#
loop_
_entity.id
_entity.type
_entity.pdbx_description
1 polymer ?
#
loop_
_entity_poly.entity_id
_entity_poly.type
_entity_poly.pdbx_seq_one_letter_code
_entity_poly.pdbx_strand_id
1 'polypeptide(L)'
;MADEPKDHDKGEENEPAKSLEDFVTEHYNKQKKDGKMDATEEIDDKRALDFFSRAMSESRRMNTEVTKSEQKLAKLHAELGKANVAAWQAEHAAEVLTAEQLKHMGLQQTS
;
A
#
# COMPACT_ATOMS: atom_id res chain seq x y z
N MET A 1 -40.53 15.30 -16.49
CA MET A 1 -39.25 16.02 -16.58
C MET A 1 -38.23 15.13 -15.90
N ALA A 2 -37.43 14.43 -16.70
CA ALA A 2 -36.27 13.67 -16.26
C ALA A 2 -35.05 14.48 -16.68
N ASP A 3 -34.15 14.73 -15.73
CA ASP A 3 -32.78 15.28 -15.83
C ASP A 3 -32.33 15.51 -14.37
N GLU A 4 -31.20 15.09 -13.81
CA GLU A 4 -30.06 14.22 -14.16
C GLU A 4 -29.47 13.75 -12.81
N PRO A 5 -28.80 12.59 -12.72
CA PRO A 5 -28.00 12.23 -11.54
C PRO A 5 -26.72 13.10 -11.49
N LYS A 6 -26.45 13.72 -10.33
CA LYS A 6 -25.18 14.41 -10.09
C LYS A 6 -24.04 13.40 -9.98
N ASP A 7 -23.31 13.23 -11.08
CA ASP A 7 -21.96 12.69 -11.08
C ASP A 7 -21.04 13.61 -10.26
N HIS A 8 -20.76 13.18 -9.03
CA HIS A 8 -19.57 13.60 -8.29
C HIS A 8 -18.69 12.39 -8.04
N ASP A 9 -18.40 11.64 -9.11
CA ASP A 9 -17.18 10.83 -9.20
C ASP A 9 -16.09 11.73 -9.82
N LYS A 10 -15.60 12.70 -9.05
CA LYS A 10 -14.32 13.30 -9.35
C LYS A 10 -13.28 12.41 -8.71
N GLY A 11 -12.72 11.52 -9.52
CA GLY A 11 -11.51 10.79 -9.19
C GLY A 11 -10.50 11.76 -8.59
N GLU A 12 -10.21 11.55 -7.31
CA GLU A 12 -9.10 12.20 -6.65
C GLU A 12 -7.86 11.84 -7.47
N GLU A 13 -7.31 12.84 -8.15
CA GLU A 13 -5.98 12.78 -8.73
C GLU A 13 -5.06 12.23 -7.63
N ASN A 14 -4.42 11.11 -7.95
CA ASN A 14 -3.56 10.35 -7.07
C ASN A 14 -2.29 11.20 -6.83
N GLU A 15 -2.41 12.27 -6.04
CA GLU A 15 -1.26 13.00 -5.54
C GLU A 15 -0.36 11.97 -4.88
N PRO A 16 0.96 12.00 -5.15
CA PRO A 16 1.88 11.06 -4.54
C PRO A 16 1.65 11.12 -3.04
N ALA A 17 1.31 9.97 -2.44
CA ALA A 17 0.95 9.89 -1.04
C ALA A 17 2.01 10.61 -0.22
N LYS A 18 1.65 11.79 0.31
CA LYS A 18 2.56 12.60 1.15
C LYS A 18 3.08 11.69 2.24
N SER A 19 4.40 11.66 2.44
CA SER A 19 4.98 10.73 3.41
C SER A 19 4.42 11.03 4.80
N LEU A 20 4.38 10.03 5.69
CA LEU A 20 3.94 10.24 7.08
C LEU A 20 4.77 11.33 7.79
N GLU A 21 6.01 11.55 7.36
CA GLU A 21 6.88 12.62 7.85
C GLU A 21 6.40 13.99 7.37
N ASP A 22 5.97 14.10 6.10
CA ASP A 22 5.40 15.32 5.53
C ASP A 22 4.10 15.69 6.24
N PHE A 23 3.23 14.71 6.47
CA PHE A 23 1.98 14.90 7.22
C PHE A 23 2.24 15.43 8.63
N VAL A 24 3.15 14.79 9.39
CA VAL A 24 3.48 15.21 10.75
C VAL A 24 4.09 16.62 10.76
N THR A 25 4.96 16.93 9.80
CA THR A 25 5.59 18.26 9.67
C THR A 25 4.56 19.34 9.31
N GLU A 26 3.68 19.07 8.35
CA GLU A 26 2.61 20.00 7.94
C GLU A 26 1.70 20.34 9.13
N HIS A 27 1.24 19.32 9.86
CA HIS A 27 0.37 19.50 11.01
C HIS A 27 1.06 20.21 12.18
N TYR A 28 2.33 19.89 12.46
CA TYR A 28 3.09 20.58 13.50
C TYR A 28 3.24 22.07 13.20
N ASN A 29 3.59 22.42 11.96
CA ASN A 29 3.74 23.81 11.53
C ASN A 29 2.39 24.55 11.55
N LYS A 30 1.30 23.89 11.16
CA LYS A 30 -0.05 24.44 11.23
C LYS A 30 -0.46 24.74 12.67
N GLN A 31 -0.23 23.82 13.60
CA GLN A 31 -0.54 24.01 15.02
C GLN A 31 0.27 25.15 15.66
N LYS A 32 1.55 25.30 15.25
CA LYS A 32 2.37 26.46 15.63
C LYS A 32 1.79 27.77 15.10
N LYS A 33 1.40 27.81 13.83
CA LYS A 33 0.81 29.01 13.21
C LYS A 33 -0.53 29.41 13.84
N ASP A 34 -1.32 28.42 14.25
CA ASP A 34 -2.63 28.60 14.87
C ASP A 34 -2.55 28.98 16.38
N GLY A 35 -1.35 29.16 16.94
CA GLY A 35 -1.14 29.49 18.36
C GLY A 35 -1.46 28.34 19.33
N LYS A 36 -1.68 27.12 18.83
CA LYS A 36 -2.02 25.94 19.65
C LYS A 36 -0.81 25.33 20.37
N MET A 37 0.38 25.82 20.02
CA MET A 37 1.67 25.44 20.61
C MET A 37 2.29 26.60 21.40
N ASP A 38 1.54 27.69 21.61
CA ASP A 38 2.02 28.79 22.46
C ASP A 38 2.23 28.26 23.88
N ALA A 39 3.33 28.68 24.50
CA ALA A 39 3.74 28.18 25.81
C ALA A 39 2.62 28.43 26.84
N THR A 40 2.06 27.34 27.34
CA THR A 40 1.08 27.30 28.45
C THR A 40 1.70 26.54 29.62
N GLU A 41 1.09 26.56 30.80
CA GLU A 41 1.57 25.73 31.93
C GLU A 41 1.61 24.23 31.60
N GLU A 42 0.82 23.76 30.63
CA GLU A 42 0.73 22.34 30.25
C GLU A 42 1.61 21.95 29.05
N ILE A 43 1.95 22.92 28.19
CA ILE A 43 2.74 22.71 26.96
C ILE A 43 3.92 23.67 26.97
N ASP A 44 5.08 23.16 27.39
CA ASP A 44 6.36 23.84 27.17
C ASP A 44 6.95 23.45 25.79
N ASP A 45 7.80 24.33 25.26
CA ASP A 45 8.43 24.17 23.94
C ASP A 45 9.27 22.89 23.81
N LYS A 46 9.91 22.45 24.90
CA LYS A 46 10.71 21.22 24.94
C LYS A 46 9.82 19.99 24.83
N ARG A 47 8.69 19.98 25.55
CA ARG A 47 7.70 18.90 25.49
C ARG A 47 7.11 18.79 24.09
N ALA A 48 6.77 19.93 23.45
CA ALA A 48 6.28 19.96 22.08
C ALA A 48 7.32 19.42 21.08
N LEU A 49 8.60 19.79 21.25
CA LEU A 49 9.69 19.31 20.41
C LEU A 49 9.95 17.80 20.60
N ASP A 50 9.86 17.30 21.83
CA ASP A 50 10.01 15.88 22.15
C ASP A 50 8.90 15.05 21.49
N PHE A 51 7.65 15.51 21.54
CA PHE A 51 6.54 14.86 20.84
C PHE A 51 6.73 14.85 19.33
N PHE A 52 7.13 15.97 18.74
CA PHE A 52 7.40 16.05 17.31
C PHE A 52 8.53 15.08 16.91
N SER A 53 9.62 15.05 17.66
CA SER A 53 10.76 14.17 17.40
C SER A 53 10.36 12.69 17.47
N ARG A 54 9.54 12.31 18.46
CA ARG A 54 8.98 10.96 18.57
C ARG A 54 8.08 10.62 17.38
N ALA A 55 7.20 11.54 16.98
CA ALA A 55 6.32 11.34 15.83
C ALA A 55 7.13 11.13 14.53
N MET A 56 8.18 11.92 14.30
CA MET A 56 9.08 11.74 13.15
C MET A 56 9.80 10.39 13.18
N SER A 57 10.32 9.99 14.34
CA SER A 57 10.98 8.68 14.49
C SER A 57 10.02 7.52 14.21
N GLU A 58 8.77 7.63 14.68
CA GLU A 58 7.76 6.61 14.48
C GLU A 58 7.28 6.55 13.02
N SER A 59 7.09 7.70 12.37
CA SER A 59 6.77 7.77 10.92
C SER A 59 7.85 7.07 10.08
N ARG A 60 9.13 7.29 10.38
CA ARG A 60 10.25 6.58 9.71
C ARG A 60 10.20 5.07 9.93
N ARG A 61 9.92 4.66 11.17
CA ARG A 61 9.78 3.24 11.52
C ARG A 61 8.65 2.59 10.73
N MET A 62 7.48 3.26 10.65
CA MET A 62 6.33 2.77 9.90
C MET A 62 6.61 2.66 8.40
N ASN A 63 7.21 3.69 7.78
CA ASN A 63 7.61 3.65 6.37
C ASN A 63 8.54 2.47 6.07
N THR A 64 9.48 2.19 7.00
CA THR A 64 10.38 1.05 6.90
C THR A 64 9.63 -0.28 6.95
N GLU A 65 8.64 -0.43 7.84
CA GLU A 65 7.84 -1.65 7.93
C GLU A 65 6.92 -1.86 6.73
N VAL A 66 6.37 -0.78 6.15
CA VAL A 66 5.63 -0.86 4.87
C VAL A 66 6.53 -1.40 3.77
N THR A 67 7.72 -0.81 3.60
CA THR A 67 8.70 -1.25 2.60
C THR A 67 9.07 -2.74 2.79
N LYS A 68 9.29 -3.17 4.03
CA LYS A 68 9.56 -4.58 4.34
C LYS A 68 8.38 -5.49 3.99
N SER A 69 7.16 -5.04 4.23
CA SER A 69 5.94 -5.78 3.90
C SER A 69 5.79 -5.95 2.39
N GLU A 70 5.98 -4.88 1.62
CA GLU A 70 5.96 -4.89 0.16
C GLU A 70 7.01 -5.85 -0.41
N GLN A 71 8.23 -5.82 0.13
CA GLN A 71 9.30 -6.76 -0.25
C GLN A 71 8.91 -8.22 0.03
N LYS A 72 8.28 -8.50 1.18
CA LYS A 72 7.80 -9.85 1.52
C LYS A 72 6.69 -10.29 0.58
N LEU A 73 5.75 -9.41 0.25
CA LEU A 73 4.67 -9.68 -0.70
C LEU A 73 5.23 -9.97 -2.09
N ALA A 74 6.17 -9.15 -2.58
CA ALA A 74 6.83 -9.36 -3.86
C ALA A 74 7.56 -10.72 -3.89
N LYS A 75 8.24 -11.08 -2.80
CA LYS A 75 8.91 -12.38 -2.66
C LYS A 75 7.91 -13.54 -2.68
N LEU A 76 6.84 -13.47 -1.88
CA LEU A 76 5.77 -14.48 -1.85
C LEU A 76 5.14 -14.65 -3.24
N HIS A 77 4.89 -13.54 -3.95
CA HIS A 77 4.34 -13.59 -5.30
C HIS A 77 5.32 -14.24 -6.29
N ALA A 78 6.62 -13.96 -6.18
CA ALA A 78 7.65 -14.60 -7.00
C ALA A 78 7.76 -16.12 -6.72
N GLU A 79 7.71 -16.51 -5.44
CA GLU A 79 7.87 -17.91 -5.01
C GLU A 79 6.62 -18.76 -5.28
N LEU A 80 5.43 -18.22 -5.00
CA LEU A 80 4.19 -18.98 -5.00
C LEU A 80 3.24 -18.58 -6.12
N GLY A 81 3.23 -17.32 -6.54
CA GLY A 81 2.28 -16.82 -7.53
C GLY A 81 2.42 -17.51 -8.88
N LYS A 82 3.64 -17.57 -9.43
CA LYS A 82 3.87 -18.19 -10.74
C LYS A 82 3.72 -19.71 -10.69
N ALA A 83 4.25 -20.36 -9.66
CA ALA A 83 4.22 -21.81 -9.53
C ALA A 83 2.80 -22.33 -9.30
N ASN A 84 2.03 -21.69 -8.41
CA ASN A 84 0.65 -22.12 -8.13
C ASN A 84 -0.28 -21.87 -9.31
N VAL A 85 -0.14 -20.74 -10.02
CA VAL A 85 -0.93 -20.48 -11.24
C VAL A 85 -0.57 -21.47 -12.34
N ALA A 86 0.71 -21.78 -12.53
CA ALA A 86 1.13 -22.78 -13.51
C ALA A 86 0.63 -24.19 -13.16
N ALA A 87 0.68 -24.58 -11.88
CA ALA A 87 0.16 -25.86 -11.40
C ALA A 87 -1.36 -25.95 -11.61
N TRP A 88 -2.11 -24.91 -11.22
CA TRP A 88 -3.55 -24.84 -11.44
C TRP A 88 -3.92 -24.87 -12.92
N GLN A 89 -3.18 -24.16 -13.78
CA GLN A 89 -3.37 -24.22 -15.23
C GLN A 89 -3.10 -25.62 -15.80
N ALA A 90 -2.08 -26.32 -15.31
CA ALA A 90 -1.77 -27.67 -15.73
C ALA A 90 -2.84 -28.68 -15.28
N GLU A 91 -3.31 -28.59 -14.04
CA GLU A 91 -4.41 -29.41 -13.50
C GLU A 91 -5.70 -29.17 -14.28
N HIS A 92 -6.10 -27.92 -14.48
CA HIS A 92 -7.31 -27.58 -15.21
C HIS A 92 -7.25 -28.00 -16.68
N ALA A 93 -6.08 -27.83 -17.33
CA ALA A 93 -5.86 -28.33 -18.68
C ALA A 93 -6.01 -29.86 -18.76
N ALA A 94 -5.55 -30.60 -17.75
CA ALA A 94 -5.70 -32.06 -17.71
C ALA A 94 -7.16 -32.52 -17.57
N GLU A 95 -8.02 -31.72 -16.93
CA GLU A 95 -9.45 -32.04 -16.75
C GLU A 95 -10.31 -31.68 -17.96
N VAL A 96 -9.99 -30.58 -18.66
CA VAL A 96 -10.87 -30.01 -19.70
C VAL A 96 -10.41 -30.31 -21.12
N LEU A 97 -9.11 -30.54 -21.34
CA LEU A 97 -8.57 -30.78 -22.68
C LEU A 97 -8.48 -32.26 -23.01
N THR A 98 -8.67 -32.57 -24.29
CA THR A 98 -8.36 -33.91 -24.81
C THR A 98 -6.85 -34.13 -24.88
N ALA A 99 -6.42 -35.39 -24.93
CA ALA A 99 -5.01 -35.75 -25.00
C ALA A 99 -4.26 -35.12 -26.21
N GLU A 100 -4.94 -34.94 -27.35
CA GLU A 100 -4.38 -34.27 -28.53
C GLU A 100 -4.18 -32.76 -28.30
N GLN A 101 -5.10 -32.12 -27.58
CA GLN A 101 -5.03 -30.69 -27.25
C GLN A 101 -3.92 -30.40 -26.24
N LEU A 102 -3.75 -31.27 -25.23
CA LEU A 102 -2.63 -31.19 -24.27
C LEU A 102 -1.26 -31.31 -24.97
N LYS A 103 -1.18 -32.17 -25.98
CA LYS A 103 0.04 -32.39 -26.78
C LYS A 103 0.41 -31.18 -27.62
N HIS A 104 -0.58 -30.51 -28.21
CA HIS A 104 -0.37 -29.26 -28.95
C HIS A 104 0.04 -28.09 -28.05
N MET A 105 -0.39 -28.07 -26.78
CA MET A 105 -0.04 -27.03 -25.81
C MET A 105 1.30 -27.29 -25.07
N GLY A 106 1.98 -28.40 -25.36
CA GLY A 106 3.27 -28.73 -24.74
C GLY A 106 3.20 -29.07 -23.25
N LEU A 107 2.02 -29.44 -22.73
CA LEU A 107 1.76 -29.74 -21.32
C LEU A 107 1.81 -31.25 -20.98
N GLN A 108 2.40 -32.08 -21.85
CA GLN A 108 2.46 -33.52 -21.60
C GLN A 108 3.39 -33.86 -20.43
N GLN A 109 2.89 -34.62 -19.46
CA GLN A 109 3.74 -35.29 -18.47
C GLN A 109 4.59 -36.35 -19.18
N THR A 110 5.92 -36.19 -19.12
CA THR A 110 6.84 -37.30 -19.38
C THR A 110 6.71 -38.29 -18.22
N SER A 111 6.28 -39.52 -18.52
CA SER A 111 6.27 -40.64 -17.57
C SER A 111 7.65 -40.92 -16.98
#